data_AF-A0A8X6J8X5-F1
#
_entry.id   AF-A0A8X6J8X5-F1
#
_cell.length_a   1.000
_cell.length_b   1.000
_cell.length_c   1.000
_cell.angle_alpha   90.00
_cell.angle_beta   90.00
_cell.angle_gamma   90.00
#
_symmetry.space_group_name_H-M   'P 1'
#
loop_
_entity.id
_entity.type
_entity.pdbx_description
1 polymer ?
#
loop_
_entity_poly.entity_id
_entity_poly.type
_entity_poly.pdbx_seq_one_letter_code
_entity_poly.pdbx_strand_id
1 'polypeptide(L)'
;MQVLDTETKRLFEMTLESTDIPKWDDFLAFLNKRCLFLENLPSAGTKDKQNFKDSPRHKSCMLHTDAKVDKKCKLCSLNHDLYSSDKFKNMPVRERYDTVKYLNLCLKC
;
A
#
# COMPACT_ATOMS: atom_id res chain seq x y z
N MET A 1 -13.83 14.26 4.32
CA MET A 1 -13.11 15.50 3.95
C MET A 1 -11.95 15.09 3.06
N GLN A 2 -11.85 15.67 1.87
CA GLN A 2 -10.74 15.42 0.96
C GLN A 2 -9.60 16.37 1.35
N VAL A 3 -8.51 15.80 1.86
CA VAL A 3 -7.35 16.56 2.36
C VAL A 3 -6.36 16.71 1.21
N LEU A 4 -5.87 17.92 0.99
CA LEU A 4 -4.78 18.18 0.04
C LEU A 4 -3.53 17.41 0.48
N ASP A 5 -2.77 16.88 -0.46
CA ASP A 5 -1.54 16.17 -0.12
C ASP A 5 -0.51 17.11 0.55
N THR A 6 0.26 16.52 1.47
CA THR A 6 1.21 17.28 2.32
C THR A 6 2.29 17.97 1.51
N GLU A 7 2.70 17.39 0.38
CA GLU A 7 3.77 17.93 -0.47
C GLU A 7 3.30 19.19 -1.19
N THR A 8 2.14 19.14 -1.84
CA THR A 8 1.51 20.28 -2.50
C THR A 8 1.23 21.41 -1.52
N LYS A 9 0.79 21.11 -0.30
CA LYS A 9 0.63 22.12 0.76
C LYS A 9 1.97 22.79 1.11
N ARG A 10 3.02 22.01 1.35
CA ARG A 10 4.35 22.54 1.67
C ARG A 10 4.91 23.40 0.54
N LEU A 11 4.76 22.95 -0.70
CA LEU A 11 5.23 23.68 -1.88
C LEU A 11 4.47 24.99 -2.06
N PHE A 12 3.16 25.00 -1.82
CA PHE A 12 2.38 26.23 -1.87
C PHE A 12 2.84 27.22 -0.79
N GLU A 13 3.05 26.76 0.45
CA GLU A 13 3.60 27.60 1.53
C GLU A 13 4.98 28.17 1.16
N MET A 14 5.83 27.41 0.46
CA MET A 14 7.14 27.89 -0.02
C MET A 14 7.03 28.93 -1.15
N THR A 15 5.94 28.96 -1.91
CA THR A 15 5.72 29.98 -2.95
C THR A 15 5.21 31.32 -2.39
N LEU A 16 4.81 31.36 -1.12
CA LEU A 16 4.35 32.59 -0.47
C LEU A 16 5.56 33.38 0.03
N GLU A 17 5.72 34.60 -0.47
CA GLU A 17 6.78 35.52 -0.03
C GLU A 17 6.40 36.30 1.22
N SER A 18 5.10 36.42 1.52
CA SER A 18 4.60 37.10 2.72
C SER A 18 3.77 36.15 3.59
N THR A 19 3.65 36.50 4.87
CA THR A 19 2.80 35.81 5.84
C THR A 19 1.32 36.14 5.71
N ASP A 20 0.95 36.94 4.69
CA ASP A 20 -0.43 37.34 4.46
C ASP A 20 -1.23 36.17 3.87
N ILE A 21 -2.55 36.20 4.11
CA ILE A 21 -3.45 35.17 3.61
C ILE A 21 -3.49 35.28 2.07
N PRO A 22 -3.01 34.27 1.32
CA PRO A 22 -3.02 34.31 -0.14
C PRO A 22 -4.44 34.27 -0.66
N LYS A 23 -4.66 34.84 -1.85
CA LYS A 23 -5.97 34.78 -2.48
C LYS A 23 -6.25 33.38 -3.00
N TRP A 24 -7.54 33.06 -3.06
CA TRP A 24 -7.98 31.79 -3.65
C TRP A 24 -7.51 31.61 -5.09
N ASP A 25 -7.45 32.70 -5.85
CA ASP A 25 -6.97 32.69 -7.25
C ASP A 25 -5.49 32.29 -7.36
N ASP A 26 -4.65 32.74 -6.42
CA ASP A 26 -3.22 32.39 -6.38
C ASP A 26 -3.03 30.89 -6.11
N PHE A 27 -3.86 30.35 -5.22
CA PHE A 27 -3.87 28.90 -4.93
C PHE A 27 -4.31 28.08 -6.14
N LEU A 28 -5.36 28.50 -6.86
CA LEU A 28 -5.81 27.85 -8.08
C LEU A 28 -4.75 27.93 -9.19
N ALA A 29 -4.09 29.07 -9.36
CA ALA A 29 -3.01 29.23 -10.33
C ALA A 29 -1.84 28.28 -10.05
N PHE A 30 -1.46 28.15 -8.77
CA PHE A 30 -0.45 27.20 -8.33
C PHE A 30 -0.83 25.74 -8.65
N LEU A 31 -2.06 25.33 -8.34
CA LEU A 31 -2.53 23.97 -8.60
C LEU A 31 -2.51 23.65 -10.10
N ASN A 32 -3.01 24.56 -10.95
CA ASN A 32 -2.97 24.39 -12.40
C ASN A 32 -1.54 24.21 -12.91
N LYS A 33 -0.60 25.03 -12.42
CA LYS A 33 0.82 24.92 -12.79
C LYS A 33 1.42 23.59 -12.34
N ARG A 34 1.07 23.11 -11.14
CA ARG A 34 1.53 21.82 -10.60
C ARG A 34 0.99 20.64 -11.39
N CYS A 35 -0.29 20.65 -11.76
CA CYS A 35 -0.90 19.63 -12.60
C CYS A 35 -0.20 19.55 -13.96
N LEU A 36 -0.05 20.69 -14.65
CA LEU A 36 0.67 20.75 -15.92
C LEU A 36 2.11 20.25 -15.79
N PHE A 37 2.81 20.58 -14.71
CA PHE A 37 4.16 20.07 -14.47
C PHE A 37 4.17 18.55 -14.31
N LEU A 38 3.27 17.99 -13.49
CA LEU A 38 3.18 16.55 -13.26
C LEU A 38 2.77 15.76 -14.51
N GLU A 39 1.91 16.34 -15.35
CA GLU A 39 1.51 15.76 -16.63
C GLU A 39 2.65 15.74 -17.65
N ASN A 40 3.51 16.77 -17.62
CA ASN A 40 4.68 16.87 -18.50
C ASN A 40 5.89 16.08 -17.98
N LEU A 41 5.90 15.68 -16.71
CA LEU A 41 6.91 14.74 -16.25
C LEU A 41 6.72 13.43 -17.03
N PRO A 42 7.79 12.87 -17.60
CA PRO A 42 7.69 11.54 -18.18
C PRO A 42 7.14 10.64 -17.08
N SER A 43 6.00 9.99 -17.35
CA SER A 43 5.47 8.96 -16.46
C SER A 43 6.65 8.07 -16.13
N ALA A 44 7.07 8.04 -14.87
CA ALA A 44 8.11 7.14 -14.39
C ALA A 44 7.55 5.70 -14.39
N GLY A 45 7.14 5.26 -15.58
CA GLY A 45 6.67 3.96 -15.92
C GLY A 45 7.86 3.17 -16.40
N THR A 46 8.34 2.34 -15.48
CA THR A 46 9.01 1.05 -15.69
C THR A 46 10.54 1.01 -15.62
N LYS A 47 10.98 0.31 -14.57
CA LYS A 47 12.20 -0.51 -14.46
C LYS A 47 13.52 0.26 -14.40
N ASP A 48 13.89 0.63 -13.18
CA ASP A 48 15.22 0.27 -12.73
C ASP A 48 15.11 -0.59 -11.48
N LYS A 49 15.54 -1.85 -11.62
CA LYS A 49 16.01 -2.64 -10.49
C LYS A 49 17.28 -1.94 -9.99
N GLN A 50 17.13 -0.85 -9.26
CA GLN A 50 18.23 -0.30 -8.51
C GLN A 50 18.59 -1.36 -7.47
N ASN A 51 19.74 -2.00 -7.69
CA ASN A 51 20.43 -2.76 -6.66
C ASN A 51 20.65 -1.80 -5.49
N PHE A 52 19.73 -1.86 -4.54
CA PHE A 52 19.81 -1.14 -3.29
C PHE A 52 21.03 -1.70 -2.56
N LYS A 53 22.18 -1.03 -2.71
CA LYS A 53 23.33 -1.24 -1.84
C LYS A 53 22.83 -1.08 -0.41
N ASP A 54 23.12 -2.09 0.41
CA ASP A 54 22.66 -2.27 1.78
C ASP A 54 22.60 -0.96 2.59
N SER A 55 21.38 -0.43 2.73
CA SER A 55 21.03 0.41 3.89
C SER A 55 20.89 -0.50 5.11
N PRO A 56 21.17 -0.04 6.34
CA PRO A 56 21.07 -0.88 7.53
C PRO A 56 19.65 -1.44 7.61
N ARG A 57 19.54 -2.76 7.45
CA ARG A 57 18.29 -3.51 7.45
C ARG A 57 17.38 -2.99 8.56
N HIS A 58 16.26 -2.37 8.18
CA HIS A 58 15.08 -2.44 9.02
C HIS A 58 14.91 -3.92 9.38
N LYS A 59 14.76 -4.22 10.67
CA LYS A 59 14.53 -5.57 11.17
C LYS A 59 13.21 -6.06 10.60
N SER A 60 13.24 -6.57 9.37
CA SER A 60 12.20 -7.40 8.82
C SER A 60 12.18 -8.62 9.72
N CYS A 61 11.16 -8.72 10.57
CA CYS A 61 10.86 -9.97 11.25
C CYS A 61 10.31 -10.90 10.17
N MET A 62 11.21 -11.47 9.36
CA MET A 62 10.87 -12.60 8.51
C MET A 62 10.56 -13.75 9.46
N LEU A 63 9.27 -14.02 9.65
CA LEU A 63 8.81 -15.22 10.33
C LEU A 63 9.12 -16.40 9.40
N HIS A 64 10.34 -16.93 9.49
CA HIS A 64 10.68 -18.21 8.91
C HIS A 64 9.93 -19.28 9.70
N THR A 65 8.85 -19.82 9.13
CA THR A 65 8.24 -21.03 9.67
C THR A 65 9.08 -22.22 9.23
N ASP A 66 10.09 -22.57 10.02
CA ASP A 66 10.91 -23.78 9.86
C ASP A 66 10.16 -25.04 10.31
N ALA A 67 8.94 -25.22 9.82
CA ALA A 67 8.21 -26.45 9.99
C ALA A 67 7.96 -27.03 8.61
N LYS A 68 8.37 -28.28 8.39
CA LYS A 68 7.84 -29.17 7.35
C LYS A 68 6.33 -29.37 7.62
N VAL A 69 5.54 -28.32 7.52
CA VAL A 69 4.09 -28.39 7.55
C VAL A 69 3.71 -28.91 6.18
N ASP A 70 3.12 -30.10 6.14
CA ASP A 70 2.42 -30.57 4.96
C ASP A 70 1.54 -29.43 4.47
N LYS A 71 1.84 -28.87 3.29
CA LYS A 71 1.11 -27.74 2.67
C LYS A 71 -0.26 -28.17 2.15
N LYS A 72 -0.96 -28.96 2.95
CA LYS A 72 -2.32 -29.40 2.72
C LYS A 72 -3.25 -28.36 3.32
N CYS A 73 -4.22 -27.95 2.52
CA CYS A 73 -5.26 -27.05 2.96
C CYS A 73 -5.98 -27.65 4.16
N LYS A 74 -6.06 -26.91 5.28
CA LYS A 74 -6.74 -27.38 6.49
C LYS A 74 -8.27 -27.55 6.34
N LEU A 75 -8.85 -27.16 5.19
CA LEU A 75 -10.28 -27.31 4.89
C LEU A 75 -10.64 -28.49 3.98
N CYS A 76 -9.71 -28.95 3.15
CA CYS A 76 -10.00 -30.00 2.17
C CYS A 76 -8.88 -31.03 2.04
N SER A 77 -7.79 -30.89 2.82
CA SER A 77 -6.63 -31.78 2.84
C SER A 77 -5.90 -31.95 1.50
N LEU A 78 -6.19 -31.08 0.53
CA LEU A 78 -5.55 -31.02 -0.79
C LEU A 78 -4.32 -30.11 -0.76
N ASN A 79 -3.38 -30.33 -1.67
CA ASN A 79 -2.14 -29.54 -1.79
C ASN A 79 -2.41 -28.17 -2.43
N HIS A 80 -2.99 -27.24 -1.67
CA HIS A 80 -3.13 -25.83 -2.05
C HIS A 80 -3.26 -24.94 -0.82
N ASP A 81 -3.06 -23.64 -1.00
CA ASP A 81 -3.27 -22.65 0.05
C ASP A 81 -4.75 -22.49 0.41
N LEU A 82 -5.04 -22.05 1.63
CA LEU A 82 -6.41 -21.82 2.10
C LEU A 82 -7.19 -20.86 1.19
N TYR A 83 -6.55 -19.76 0.79
CA TYR A 83 -7.14 -18.72 -0.06
C TYR A 83 -7.43 -19.19 -1.49
N SER A 84 -6.74 -20.24 -1.94
CA SER A 84 -6.96 -20.86 -3.25
C SER A 84 -8.07 -21.91 -3.22
N SER A 85 -8.60 -22.25 -2.04
CA SER A 85 -9.68 -23.24 -1.91
C SER A 85 -11.02 -22.71 -2.40
N ASP A 86 -11.68 -23.45 -3.29
CA ASP A 86 -13.04 -23.10 -3.74
C ASP A 86 -14.05 -23.12 -2.60
N LYS A 87 -13.89 -24.05 -1.64
CA LYS A 87 -14.72 -24.08 -0.42
C LYS A 87 -14.57 -22.79 0.38
N PHE A 88 -13.35 -22.26 0.49
CA PHE A 88 -13.09 -21.02 1.22
C PHE A 88 -13.61 -19.78 0.49
N LYS A 89 -13.50 -19.74 -0.84
CA LYS A 89 -14.04 -18.65 -1.66
C LYS A 89 -15.57 -18.59 -1.61
N ASN A 90 -16.23 -19.74 -1.55
CA ASN A 90 -17.69 -19.85 -1.54
C ASN A 90 -18.32 -19.65 -0.15
N MET A 91 -17.53 -19.63 0.94
CA MET A 91 -18.03 -19.31 2.28
C MET A 91 -18.39 -17.82 2.41
N PRO A 92 -19.41 -17.46 3.21
CA PRO A 92 -19.68 -16.08 3.58
C PRO A 92 -18.53 -15.49 4.41
N VAL A 93 -18.36 -14.17 4.35
CA VAL A 93 -17.22 -13.46 4.97
C VAL A 93 -17.08 -13.77 6.47
N ARG A 94 -18.21 -13.91 7.17
CA ARG A 94 -18.24 -14.27 8.60
C ARG A 94 -17.61 -15.64 8.86
N GLU A 95 -18.00 -16.65 8.09
CA GLU A 95 -17.46 -18.01 8.20
C GLU A 95 -15.98 -18.09 7.81
N ARG A 96 -15.55 -17.28 6.82
CA ARG A 96 -14.11 -17.17 6.50
C ARG A 96 -13.30 -16.62 7.67
N TYR A 97 -13.82 -15.58 8.33
CA TYR A 97 -13.17 -14.99 9.50
C TYR A 97 -13.07 -15.99 10.65
N ASP A 98 -14.17 -16.68 10.95
CA ASP A 98 -14.22 -17.70 12.01
C ASP A 98 -13.28 -18.87 11.70
N THR A 99 -13.19 -19.28 10.43
CA THR A 99 -12.27 -20.31 9.96
C THR A 99 -10.81 -19.89 10.13
N VAL A 100 -10.43 -18.69 9.69
CA VAL A 100 -9.05 -18.18 9.83
C VAL A 100 -8.68 -18.07 11.31
N LYS A 101 -9.61 -17.63 12.17
CA LYS A 101 -9.43 -17.56 13.62
C LYS A 101 -9.29 -18.96 14.26
N TYR A 102 -10.14 -19.91 13.90
CA TYR A 102 -10.07 -21.29 14.39
C TYR A 102 -8.75 -21.97 14.01
N LEU A 103 -8.26 -21.71 12.80
CA LEU A 103 -7.01 -22.25 12.29
C LEU A 103 -5.76 -21.50 12.78
N ASN A 104 -5.93 -20.45 13.62
CA ASN A 104 -4.90 -19.54 14.11
C ASN A 104 -4.02 -18.95 12.98
N LEU A 105 -4.66 -18.61 11.86
CA LEU A 105 -4.00 -17.99 10.72
C LEU A 105 -4.08 -16.46 10.82
N CYS A 106 -3.08 -15.78 10.28
CA CYS A 106 -3.07 -14.32 10.27
C CYS A 106 -4.15 -13.77 9.33
N LEU A 107 -4.94 -12.82 9.82
CA LEU A 107 -5.99 -12.15 9.05
C LEU A 107 -5.47 -11.04 8.12
N LYS A 108 -4.21 -10.61 8.30
CA LYS A 108 -3.57 -9.48 7.60
C LYS A 108 -2.30 -9.90 6.84
N CYS A 109 -2.09 -11.19 6.60
CA CYS A 109 -0.92 -11.69 5.87
C CYS A 109 -0.99 -11.36 4.38
#